data_AF-X1N3F2-F1
#
_entry.id   AF-X1N3F2-F1
#
_cell.length_a   1.000
_cell.length_b   1.000
_cell.length_c   1.000
_cell.angle_alpha   90.00
_cell.angle_beta   90.00
_cell.angle_gamma   90.00
#
_symmetry.space_group_name_H-M   'P 1'
#
loop_
_entity.id
_entity.type
_entity.pdbx_description
1 polymer ?
#
loop_
_entity_poly.entity_id
_entity_poly.type
_entity_poly.pdbx_seq_one_letter_code
_entity_poly.pdbx_strand_id
1 'polypeptide(L)'
;MQLFGQGEYLFAFIAPERFQTVEFRDSLRSLTVHTPIAAIVVDEAHCVSEWGHDFRTAYLNIGRTSRKFCQYNGHVAPLIALTGTASRAVLKDIQRELQIEDFDAIITPKSFDRPEIKFHILTARSDEKRSLLNGLLGQKMPNLFNVTRSTFFQPRGKDTYSGLIFCPWVNGEYGVVQIADSISKDLGISNTHFSGKVPDGWDANSHRKYRRNSEIRFKKNQIPLLIATKAFGMGIDKANIRYTIHLGIPPSIESFY
;
A
#
# COMPACT_ATOMS: atom_id res chain seq x y z
N MET A 1 -14.61 -20.90 13.56
CA MET A 1 -15.50 -20.89 12.37
C MET A 1 -16.97 -21.05 12.73
N GLN A 2 -17.31 -21.64 13.88
CA GLN A 2 -18.70 -21.85 14.30
C GLN A 2 -19.56 -20.57 14.32
N LEU A 3 -19.05 -19.46 14.87
CA LEU A 3 -19.72 -18.15 14.85
C LEU A 3 -19.90 -17.55 13.45
N PHE A 4 -18.97 -17.82 12.52
CA PHE A 4 -19.09 -17.33 11.13
C PHE A 4 -20.25 -18.01 10.39
N GLY A 5 -20.45 -19.32 10.62
CA GLY A 5 -21.56 -20.07 10.05
C GLY A 5 -22.95 -19.66 10.57
N GLN A 6 -23.01 -18.93 11.69
CA GLN A 6 -24.26 -18.50 12.33
C GLN A 6 -24.79 -17.15 11.81
N GLY A 7 -24.02 -16.44 10.99
CA GLY A 7 -24.49 -15.20 10.36
C GLY A 7 -24.50 -13.96 11.26
N GLU A 8 -23.72 -13.97 12.34
CA GLU A 8 -23.68 -12.87 13.32
C GLU A 8 -22.84 -11.64 12.87
N TYR A 9 -22.21 -11.70 11.68
CA TYR A 9 -21.32 -10.66 11.19
C TYR A 9 -21.91 -9.93 9.98
N LEU A 10 -21.85 -8.59 10.01
CA LEU A 10 -22.21 -7.74 8.86
C LEU A 10 -21.12 -7.72 7.77
N PHE A 11 -19.84 -7.83 8.17
CA PHE A 11 -18.69 -7.84 7.27
C PHE A 11 -17.72 -8.95 7.64
N ALA A 12 -17.17 -9.65 6.63
CA ALA A 12 -16.14 -10.65 6.81
C ALA A 12 -14.95 -10.36 5.89
N PHE A 13 -13.80 -10.03 6.47
CA PHE A 13 -12.55 -9.82 5.74
C PHE A 13 -11.77 -11.14 5.68
N ILE A 14 -11.51 -11.62 4.47
CA ILE A 14 -10.92 -12.93 4.23
C ILE A 14 -9.79 -12.76 3.21
N ALA A 15 -8.60 -13.28 3.55
CA ALA A 15 -7.49 -13.35 2.61
C ALA A 15 -7.81 -14.33 1.47
N PRO A 16 -7.37 -14.08 0.23
CA PRO A 16 -7.69 -14.92 -0.91
C PRO A 16 -7.24 -16.37 -0.70
N GLU A 17 -6.08 -16.60 -0.07
CA GLU A 17 -5.59 -17.95 0.26
C GLU A 17 -6.54 -18.71 1.17
N ARG A 18 -7.11 -18.02 2.18
CA ARG A 18 -8.09 -18.60 3.10
C ARG A 18 -9.42 -18.89 2.41
N PHE A 19 -9.85 -18.02 1.50
CA PHE A 19 -11.08 -18.22 0.72
C PHE A 19 -11.01 -19.49 -0.15
N GLN A 20 -9.82 -19.86 -0.61
CA GLN A 20 -9.61 -21.06 -1.42
C GLN A 20 -9.61 -22.36 -0.61
N THR A 21 -9.50 -22.31 0.73
CA THR A 21 -9.46 -23.55 1.54
C THR A 21 -10.81 -24.25 1.56
N VAL A 22 -10.81 -25.57 1.67
CA VAL A 22 -12.06 -26.37 1.67
C VAL A 22 -12.85 -26.09 2.94
N GLU A 23 -12.17 -26.06 4.08
CA GLU A 23 -12.78 -25.89 5.40
C GLU A 23 -13.52 -24.55 5.52
N PHE A 24 -12.94 -23.48 4.95
CA PHE A 24 -13.59 -22.18 4.93
C PHE A 24 -14.83 -22.18 4.03
N ARG A 25 -14.73 -22.78 2.83
CA ARG A 25 -15.84 -22.86 1.88
C ARG A 25 -17.00 -23.70 2.40
N ASP A 26 -16.73 -24.75 3.15
CA ASP A 26 -17.77 -25.54 3.82
C ASP A 26 -18.48 -24.71 4.90
N SER A 27 -17.74 -23.92 5.68
CA SER A 27 -18.34 -23.00 6.65
C SER A 27 -19.16 -21.89 5.99
N LEU A 28 -18.70 -21.39 4.84
CA LEU A 28 -19.42 -20.40 4.03
C LEU A 28 -20.73 -20.99 3.47
N ARG A 29 -20.75 -22.25 3.03
CA ARG A 29 -22.00 -22.90 2.62
C ARG A 29 -23.01 -22.97 3.75
N SER A 30 -22.57 -23.36 4.95
CA SER A 30 -23.46 -23.42 6.12
C SER A 30 -24.09 -22.05 6.42
N LEU A 31 -23.33 -20.97 6.25
CA LEU A 31 -23.83 -19.60 6.37
C LEU A 31 -24.85 -19.28 5.26
N THR A 32 -24.51 -19.55 4.00
CA THR A 32 -25.33 -19.15 2.84
C THR A 32 -26.62 -19.94 2.71
N VAL A 33 -26.79 -21.07 3.42
CA VAL A 33 -28.09 -21.78 3.49
C VAL A 33 -29.17 -20.92 4.15
N HIS A 34 -28.79 -20.11 5.15
CA HIS A 34 -29.75 -19.35 5.96
C HIS A 34 -29.66 -17.84 5.75
N THR A 35 -28.49 -17.35 5.36
CA THR A 35 -28.21 -15.92 5.25
C THR A 35 -27.71 -15.57 3.85
N PRO A 36 -28.46 -14.78 3.07
CA PRO A 36 -27.99 -14.34 1.76
C PRO A 36 -26.78 -13.41 1.89
N ILE A 37 -25.79 -13.59 1.02
CA ILE A 37 -24.67 -12.65 0.90
C ILE A 37 -25.11 -11.47 0.05
N ALA A 38 -25.07 -10.27 0.62
CA ALA A 38 -25.51 -9.05 -0.08
C ALA A 38 -24.56 -8.62 -1.21
N ALA A 39 -23.25 -8.77 -0.99
CA ALA A 39 -22.22 -8.42 -1.98
C ALA A 39 -20.89 -9.12 -1.67
N ILE A 40 -20.07 -9.27 -2.69
CA ILE A 40 -18.70 -9.78 -2.60
C ILE A 40 -17.77 -8.69 -3.10
N VAL A 41 -16.83 -8.26 -2.26
CA VAL A 41 -15.86 -7.23 -2.62
C VAL A 41 -14.49 -7.87 -2.77
N VAL A 42 -13.91 -7.77 -3.97
CA VAL A 42 -12.54 -8.17 -4.28
C VAL A 42 -11.68 -6.90 -4.29
N ASP A 43 -10.99 -6.66 -3.18
CA ASP A 43 -10.02 -5.58 -3.07
C ASP A 43 -8.71 -5.95 -3.79
N GLU A 44 -7.92 -4.96 -4.20
CA GLU A 44 -6.70 -5.13 -5.02
C GLU A 44 -6.90 -6.07 -6.22
N ALA A 45 -8.03 -5.91 -6.92
CA ALA A 45 -8.46 -6.82 -7.98
C ALA A 45 -7.45 -6.99 -9.12
N HIS A 46 -6.54 -6.02 -9.31
CA HIS A 46 -5.43 -6.13 -10.26
C HIS A 46 -4.54 -7.36 -10.04
N CYS A 47 -4.52 -7.93 -8.83
CA CYS A 47 -3.80 -9.16 -8.50
C CYS A 47 -4.20 -10.36 -9.36
N VAL A 48 -5.38 -10.34 -9.98
CA VAL A 48 -5.87 -11.44 -10.84
C VAL A 48 -5.24 -11.43 -12.24
N SER A 49 -4.73 -10.29 -12.71
CA SER A 49 -4.12 -10.16 -14.03
C SER A 49 -2.62 -10.42 -13.94
N GLU A 50 -2.10 -11.31 -14.79
CA GLU A 50 -0.66 -11.54 -14.94
C GLU A 50 0.10 -10.30 -15.44
N TRP A 51 -0.62 -9.39 -16.11
CA TRP A 51 -0.12 -8.09 -16.57
C TRP A 51 -0.29 -6.99 -15.51
N GLY A 52 -0.85 -7.32 -14.35
CA GLY A 52 -0.89 -6.47 -13.17
C GLY A 52 0.48 -6.35 -12.51
N HIS A 53 0.68 -5.30 -11.71
CA HIS A 53 1.95 -5.03 -11.05
C HIS A 53 2.21 -5.89 -9.80
N ASP A 54 1.22 -6.67 -9.33
CA ASP A 54 1.32 -7.58 -8.18
C ASP A 54 0.44 -8.84 -8.37
N PHE A 55 0.70 -9.61 -9.44
CA PHE A 55 -0.05 -10.85 -9.72
C PHE A 55 0.04 -11.86 -8.56
N ARG A 56 -1.10 -12.42 -8.17
CA ARG A 56 -1.20 -13.46 -7.14
C ARG A 56 -2.12 -14.59 -7.57
N THR A 57 -1.57 -15.80 -7.62
CA THR A 57 -2.31 -17.02 -8.00
C THR A 57 -3.54 -17.29 -7.13
N ALA A 58 -3.54 -16.85 -5.86
CA ALA A 58 -4.68 -17.02 -4.95
C ALA A 58 -5.94 -16.26 -5.40
N TYR A 59 -5.79 -15.21 -6.23
CA TYR A 59 -6.91 -14.48 -6.83
C TYR A 59 -7.55 -15.22 -8.00
N LEU A 60 -6.83 -16.15 -8.61
CA LEU A 60 -7.39 -17.00 -9.66
C LEU A 60 -8.57 -17.78 -9.09
N ASN A 61 -9.61 -17.93 -9.90
CA ASN A 61 -10.87 -18.59 -9.54
C ASN A 61 -11.70 -17.90 -8.46
N ILE A 62 -11.33 -16.73 -7.91
CA ILE A 62 -12.20 -16.01 -6.96
C ILE A 62 -13.58 -15.80 -7.58
N GLY A 63 -13.66 -15.30 -8.82
CA GLY A 63 -14.95 -15.11 -9.51
C GLY A 63 -15.80 -16.39 -9.54
N ARG A 64 -15.23 -17.53 -9.97
CA ARG A 64 -15.96 -18.80 -10.05
C ARG A 64 -16.37 -19.32 -8.68
N THR A 65 -15.45 -19.31 -7.71
CA THR A 65 -15.69 -19.77 -6.34
C THR A 65 -16.75 -18.91 -5.66
N SER A 66 -16.69 -17.59 -5.79
CA SER A 66 -17.69 -16.65 -5.29
C SER A 66 -19.09 -16.99 -5.80
N ARG A 67 -19.27 -17.20 -7.11
CA ARG A 67 -20.58 -17.57 -7.66
C ARG A 67 -21.10 -18.91 -7.14
N LYS A 68 -20.21 -19.90 -7.00
CA LYS A 68 -20.57 -21.24 -6.53
C LYS A 68 -20.96 -21.28 -5.04
N PHE A 69 -20.23 -20.56 -4.20
CA PHE A 69 -20.34 -20.69 -2.74
C PHE A 69 -21.15 -19.57 -2.08
N CYS A 70 -21.38 -18.45 -2.77
CA CYS A 70 -22.18 -17.33 -2.24
C CYS A 70 -23.56 -17.19 -2.91
N GLN A 71 -24.08 -18.27 -3.50
CA GLN A 71 -25.42 -18.28 -4.06
C GLN A 71 -26.48 -18.65 -3.01
N TYR A 72 -27.65 -18.03 -3.09
CA TYR A 72 -28.81 -18.29 -2.23
C TYR A 72 -30.09 -18.34 -3.08
N ASN A 73 -30.86 -19.43 -2.99
CA ASN A 73 -32.10 -19.61 -3.76
C ASN A 73 -31.96 -19.26 -5.25
N GLY A 74 -30.88 -19.72 -5.90
CA GLY A 74 -30.60 -19.46 -7.32
C GLY A 74 -30.08 -18.04 -7.64
N HIS A 75 -29.98 -17.16 -6.64
CA HIS A 75 -29.43 -15.81 -6.80
C HIS A 75 -27.96 -15.78 -6.41
N VAL A 76 -27.15 -15.15 -7.26
CA VAL A 76 -25.72 -14.97 -7.03
C VAL A 76 -25.48 -13.55 -6.52
N ALA A 77 -24.72 -13.42 -5.43
CA ALA A 77 -24.36 -12.13 -4.88
C ALA A 77 -23.58 -11.28 -5.89
N PRO A 78 -23.89 -9.97 -6.04
CA PRO A 78 -23.10 -9.05 -6.86
C PRO A 78 -21.62 -9.05 -6.46
N LEU A 79 -20.74 -9.00 -7.46
CA LEU A 79 -19.29 -8.95 -7.27
C LEU A 79 -18.77 -7.56 -7.64
N ILE A 80 -18.09 -6.92 -6.70
CA ILE A 80 -17.47 -5.61 -6.84
C ILE A 80 -15.96 -5.81 -6.80
N ALA A 81 -15.25 -5.33 -7.82
CA ALA A 81 -13.80 -5.39 -7.91
C ALA A 81 -13.23 -3.98 -7.74
N LEU A 82 -12.34 -3.79 -6.76
CA LEU A 82 -11.73 -2.51 -6.43
C LEU A 82 -10.22 -2.57 -6.69
N THR A 83 -9.67 -1.49 -7.26
CA THR A 83 -8.22 -1.35 -7.47
C THR A 83 -7.86 0.14 -7.52
N GLY A 84 -6.67 0.51 -7.03
CA GLY A 84 -6.20 1.89 -7.06
C GLY A 84 -5.84 2.35 -8.48
N THR A 85 -4.77 1.79 -9.04
CA THR A 85 -4.32 2.04 -10.42
C THR A 85 -4.34 0.77 -11.24
N ALA A 86 -4.91 0.84 -12.43
CA ALA A 86 -4.91 -0.25 -13.40
C ALA A 86 -4.98 0.31 -14.82
N SER A 87 -4.17 -0.25 -15.72
CA SER A 87 -4.27 0.07 -17.14
C SER A 87 -5.58 -0.48 -17.72
N ARG A 88 -6.00 0.03 -18.89
CA ARG A 88 -7.19 -0.49 -19.59
C ARG A 88 -7.08 -1.99 -19.90
N ALA A 89 -5.88 -2.49 -20.18
CA ALA A 89 -5.65 -3.91 -20.40
C ALA A 89 -5.88 -4.72 -19.11
N VAL A 90 -5.33 -4.25 -17.99
CA VAL A 90 -5.52 -4.88 -16.67
C VAL A 90 -6.99 -4.86 -16.25
N LEU A 91 -7.73 -3.76 -16.47
CA LEU A 91 -9.16 -3.69 -16.16
C LEU A 91 -9.99 -4.70 -16.96
N LYS A 92 -9.67 -4.90 -18.24
CA LYS A 92 -10.31 -5.93 -19.08
C LYS A 92 -9.99 -7.35 -18.62
N ASP A 93 -8.75 -7.59 -18.19
CA ASP A 93 -8.38 -8.87 -17.59
C ASP A 93 -9.13 -9.10 -16.28
N ILE A 94 -9.22 -8.10 -15.39
CA ILE A 94 -10.01 -8.20 -14.16
C ILE A 94 -11.46 -8.60 -14.47
N GLN A 95 -12.09 -7.90 -15.42
CA GLN A 95 -13.45 -8.19 -15.87
C GLN A 95 -13.58 -9.64 -16.37
N ARG A 96 -12.64 -10.11 -17.20
CA ARG A 96 -12.62 -11.48 -17.73
C ARG A 96 -12.41 -12.53 -16.64
N GLU A 97 -11.38 -12.39 -15.82
CA GLU A 97 -10.98 -13.39 -14.81
C GLU A 97 -11.99 -13.48 -13.66
N LEU A 98 -12.59 -12.36 -13.26
CA LEU A 98 -13.68 -12.34 -12.29
C LEU A 98 -15.05 -12.63 -12.92
N GLN A 99 -15.10 -12.82 -14.25
CA GLN A 99 -16.29 -13.11 -15.06
C GLN A 99 -17.42 -12.06 -14.90
N ILE A 100 -17.06 -10.79 -14.79
CA ILE A 100 -18.01 -9.69 -14.75
C ILE A 100 -18.52 -9.47 -16.18
N GLU A 101 -19.75 -9.89 -16.45
CA GLU A 101 -20.29 -9.99 -17.82
C GLU A 101 -20.79 -8.65 -18.38
N ASP A 102 -21.18 -7.72 -17.51
CA ASP A 102 -21.66 -6.41 -17.92
C ASP A 102 -20.51 -5.60 -18.56
N PHE A 103 -20.73 -5.16 -19.80
CA PHE A 103 -19.77 -4.41 -20.61
C PHE A 103 -19.43 -3.04 -20.00
N ASP A 104 -20.40 -2.42 -19.32
CA ASP A 104 -20.28 -1.09 -18.72
C ASP A 104 -19.85 -1.14 -17.25
N ALA A 105 -19.44 -2.32 -16.76
CA ALA A 105 -19.03 -2.52 -15.37
C ALA A 105 -17.72 -1.80 -14.98
N ILE A 106 -16.94 -1.34 -15.96
CA ILE A 106 -15.67 -0.64 -15.71
C ILE A 106 -15.96 0.83 -15.41
N ILE A 107 -15.82 1.20 -14.14
CA ILE A 107 -15.98 2.57 -13.66
C ILE A 107 -14.61 3.13 -13.29
N THR A 108 -14.18 4.19 -13.98
CA THR A 108 -12.91 4.88 -13.70
C THR A 108 -13.13 6.39 -13.57
N PRO A 109 -12.32 7.11 -12.76
CA PRO A 109 -12.36 8.56 -12.76
C PRO A 109 -12.03 9.11 -14.16
N LYS A 110 -12.55 10.30 -14.47
CA LYS A 110 -12.28 10.97 -15.76
C LYS A 110 -10.80 11.35 -15.93
N SER A 111 -10.12 11.60 -14.82
CA SER A 111 -8.71 11.97 -14.77
C SER A 111 -8.07 11.43 -13.50
N PHE A 112 -6.80 11.05 -13.62
CA PHE A 112 -5.90 10.72 -12.51
C PHE A 112 -5.00 11.92 -12.16
N ASP A 113 -5.20 13.08 -12.78
CA ASP A 113 -4.37 14.25 -12.53
C ASP A 113 -4.58 14.82 -11.13
N ARG A 114 -3.48 15.24 -10.52
CA ARG A 114 -3.39 15.83 -9.18
C ARG A 114 -2.56 17.10 -9.30
N PRO A 115 -3.16 18.23 -9.70
CA PRO A 115 -2.42 19.46 -10.03
C PRO A 115 -1.63 20.05 -8.85
N GLU A 116 -1.98 19.66 -7.62
CA GLU A 116 -1.24 20.01 -6.41
C GLU A 116 0.09 19.25 -6.24
N ILE A 117 0.30 18.13 -6.96
CA ILE A 117 1.52 17.33 -6.89
C ILE A 117 2.51 17.84 -7.94
N LYS A 118 3.71 18.24 -7.48
CA LYS A 118 4.79 18.68 -8.37
C LYS A 118 5.88 17.62 -8.48
N PHE A 119 6.19 17.25 -9.71
CA PHE A 119 7.20 16.23 -10.02
C PHE A 119 8.56 16.86 -10.31
N HIS A 120 9.60 16.33 -9.68
CA HIS A 120 10.98 16.74 -9.91
C HIS A 120 11.85 15.51 -10.13
N ILE A 121 12.53 15.45 -11.27
CA ILE A 121 13.47 14.36 -11.59
C ILE A 121 14.88 14.90 -11.39
N LEU A 122 15.66 14.19 -10.58
CA LEU A 122 17.05 14.53 -10.31
C LEU A 122 17.92 13.33 -10.65
N THR A 123 18.80 13.52 -11.62
CA THR A 123 19.73 12.49 -12.07
C THR A 123 20.99 12.53 -11.21
N ALA A 124 21.45 11.38 -10.74
CA ALA A 124 22.68 11.25 -9.97
C ALA A 124 23.35 9.92 -10.25
N ARG A 125 24.68 9.89 -10.24
CA ARG A 125 25.43 8.63 -10.15
C ARG A 125 25.19 7.99 -8.78
N SER A 126 25.41 6.68 -8.66
CA SER A 126 25.12 5.97 -7.41
C SER A 126 25.85 6.61 -6.22
N ASP A 127 27.15 6.84 -6.33
CA ASP A 127 28.02 7.48 -5.32
C ASP A 127 27.57 8.89 -4.90
N GLU A 128 26.82 9.58 -5.76
CA GLU A 128 26.33 10.95 -5.51
C GLU A 128 24.96 10.99 -4.83
N LYS A 129 24.18 9.90 -4.88
CA LYS A 129 22.79 9.87 -4.40
C LYS A 129 22.64 10.34 -2.96
N ARG A 130 23.56 9.92 -2.09
CA ARG A 130 23.55 10.30 -0.67
C ARG A 130 23.84 11.77 -0.45
N SER A 131 24.85 12.31 -1.14
CA SER A 131 25.18 13.75 -1.09
C SER A 131 24.02 14.59 -1.62
N LEU A 132 23.42 14.18 -2.74
CA LEU A 132 22.25 14.83 -3.31
C LEU A 132 21.06 14.80 -2.35
N LEU A 133 20.74 13.64 -1.77
CA LEU A 133 19.68 13.52 -0.76
C LEU A 133 19.92 14.46 0.42
N ASN A 134 21.16 14.56 0.89
CA ASN A 134 21.52 15.45 1.98
C ASN A 134 21.34 16.93 1.61
N GLY A 135 21.72 17.35 0.40
CA GLY A 135 21.47 18.70 -0.10
C GLY A 135 19.97 19.00 -0.26
N LEU A 136 19.19 18.01 -0.69
CA LEU A 136 17.73 18.14 -0.80
C LEU A 136 17.08 18.37 0.54
N LEU A 137 17.34 17.50 1.52
CA LEU A 137 16.76 17.62 2.85
C LEU A 137 17.32 18.82 3.62
N GLY A 138 18.62 19.07 3.53
CA GLY A 138 19.30 20.10 4.31
C GLY A 138 19.01 21.52 3.86
N GLN A 139 18.75 21.74 2.56
CA GLN A 139 18.63 23.09 2.00
C GLN A 139 17.42 23.24 1.07
N LYS A 140 17.31 22.40 0.04
CA LYS A 140 16.34 22.61 -1.04
C LYS A 140 14.89 22.49 -0.55
N MET A 141 14.58 21.47 0.26
CA MET A 141 13.23 21.21 0.75
C MET A 141 12.73 22.36 1.66
N PRO A 142 13.43 22.75 2.74
CA PRO A 142 13.01 23.90 3.55
C PRO A 142 12.77 25.19 2.72
N ASN A 143 13.65 25.47 1.75
CA ASN A 143 13.54 26.63 0.87
C ASN A 143 12.28 26.57 -0.03
N LEU A 144 11.93 25.40 -0.57
CA LEU A 144 10.70 25.24 -1.37
C LEU A 144 9.43 25.57 -0.56
N PHE A 145 9.48 25.36 0.76
CA PHE A 145 8.38 25.68 1.68
C PHE A 145 8.54 27.04 2.37
N ASN A 146 9.55 27.83 1.99
CA ASN A 146 9.88 29.14 2.58
C ASN A 146 9.99 29.10 4.11
N VAL A 147 10.60 28.04 4.65
CA VAL A 147 10.83 27.88 6.09
C VAL A 147 12.28 27.48 6.37
N THR A 148 12.72 27.68 7.61
CA THR A 148 14.03 27.19 8.05
C THR A 148 14.03 25.68 8.16
N ARG A 149 15.22 25.07 8.07
CA ARG A 149 15.40 23.62 8.26
C ARG A 149 14.91 23.14 9.63
N SER A 150 15.16 23.90 10.69
CA SER A 150 14.73 23.55 12.04
C SER A 150 13.20 23.48 12.12
N THR A 151 12.50 24.46 11.54
CA THR A 151 11.03 24.47 11.47
C THR A 151 10.48 23.36 10.57
N PHE A 152 11.13 23.09 9.43
CA PHE A 152 10.66 22.12 8.46
C PHE A 152 10.59 20.69 9.02
N PHE A 153 11.62 20.27 9.76
CA PHE A 153 11.69 18.95 10.38
C PHE A 153 11.24 18.92 11.85
N GLN A 154 10.57 19.97 12.34
CA GLN A 154 10.00 19.96 13.67
C GLN A 154 8.61 19.30 13.65
N PRO A 155 8.33 18.31 14.51
CA PRO A 155 6.96 17.84 14.74
C PRO A 155 6.08 18.98 15.28
N ARG A 156 5.00 19.30 14.58
CA ARG A 156 4.05 20.39 14.91
C ARG A 156 2.59 19.93 14.79
N GLY A 157 2.30 18.70 15.20
CA GLY A 157 0.96 18.13 15.04
C GLY A 157 0.53 18.12 13.56
N LYS A 158 -0.67 18.61 13.26
CA LYS A 158 -1.22 18.62 11.89
C LYS A 158 -0.39 19.47 10.90
N ASP A 159 0.37 20.45 11.40
CA ASP A 159 1.20 21.36 10.59
C ASP A 159 2.64 20.86 10.40
N THR A 160 2.92 19.61 10.77
CA THR A 160 4.19 18.95 10.47
C THR A 160 4.33 18.80 8.96
N TYR A 161 5.50 19.17 8.41
CA TYR A 161 5.84 18.88 7.01
C TYR A 161 6.27 17.42 6.89
N SER A 162 5.30 16.49 6.94
CA SER A 162 5.64 15.08 6.93
C SER A 162 6.17 14.63 5.57
N GLY A 163 7.23 13.83 5.58
CA GLY A 163 7.91 13.34 4.40
C GLY A 163 8.05 11.84 4.35
N LEU A 164 8.08 11.29 3.14
CA LEU A 164 8.39 9.89 2.86
C LEU A 164 9.62 9.79 1.98
N ILE A 165 10.50 8.84 2.30
CA ILE A 165 11.63 8.46 1.45
C ILE A 165 11.48 6.98 1.12
N PHE A 166 11.29 6.67 -0.15
CA PHE A 166 11.20 5.31 -0.66
C PHE A 166 12.58 4.77 -1.05
N CYS A 167 13.07 3.80 -0.29
CA CYS A 167 14.27 3.04 -0.57
C CYS A 167 13.95 1.83 -1.47
N PRO A 168 14.84 1.48 -2.41
CA PRO A 168 14.68 0.30 -3.26
C PRO A 168 14.83 -1.01 -2.48
N TRP A 169 15.61 -1.00 -1.40
CA TRP A 169 16.00 -2.19 -0.65
C TRP A 169 15.75 -2.04 0.85
N VAL A 170 15.64 -3.17 1.56
CA VAL A 170 15.61 -3.18 3.03
C VAL A 170 17.03 -3.01 3.59
N ASN A 171 17.98 -3.75 3.03
CA ASN A 171 19.38 -3.79 3.44
C ASN A 171 20.29 -3.18 2.36
N GLY A 172 21.59 -3.13 2.66
CA GLY A 172 22.61 -2.55 1.77
C GLY A 172 22.74 -1.03 1.91
N GLU A 173 23.58 -0.43 1.08
CA GLU A 173 23.95 1.00 1.16
C GLU A 173 22.74 1.94 1.05
N TYR A 174 21.77 1.60 0.21
CA TYR A 174 20.49 2.32 0.04
C TYR A 174 19.33 1.64 0.77
N GLY A 175 19.64 0.83 1.79
CA GLY A 175 18.67 0.18 2.65
C GLY A 175 17.97 1.17 3.58
N VAL A 176 16.76 0.83 4.03
CA VAL A 176 15.96 1.73 4.89
C VAL A 176 16.66 2.11 6.19
N VAL A 177 17.39 1.17 6.80
CA VAL A 177 18.11 1.41 8.05
C VAL A 177 19.30 2.34 7.82
N GLN A 178 20.13 2.03 6.81
CA GLN A 178 21.33 2.81 6.47
C GLN A 178 20.99 4.26 6.11
N ILE A 179 19.92 4.47 5.33
CA ILE A 179 19.48 5.83 4.96
C ILE A 179 18.91 6.59 6.16
N ALA A 180 18.11 5.93 7.01
CA ALA A 180 17.60 6.53 8.24
C ALA A 180 18.73 6.97 9.19
N ASP A 181 19.72 6.10 9.39
CA ASP A 181 20.88 6.37 10.24
C ASP A 181 21.76 7.48 9.66
N SER A 182 22.00 7.47 8.34
CA SER A 182 22.70 8.54 7.62
C SER A 182 22.04 9.89 7.82
N ILE A 183 20.73 9.99 7.59
CA ILE A 183 20.00 11.25 7.74
C ILE A 183 20.05 11.73 9.19
N SER A 184 19.95 10.82 10.15
CA SER A 184 20.07 11.16 11.58
C SER A 184 21.46 11.68 11.91
N LYS A 185 22.52 11.02 11.44
CA LYS A 185 23.92 11.34 11.75
C LYS A 185 24.40 12.60 11.02
N ASP A 186 24.15 12.67 9.72
CA ASP A 186 24.69 13.70 8.84
C ASP A 186 23.86 14.99 8.95
N LEU A 187 22.56 14.86 9.23
CA LEU A 187 21.62 15.99 9.25
C LEU A 187 20.90 16.21 10.59
N GLY A 188 21.03 15.34 11.60
CA GLY A 188 20.31 15.52 12.86
C GLY A 188 18.77 15.57 12.70
N ILE A 189 18.23 15.06 11.58
CA ILE A 189 16.80 15.09 11.31
C ILE A 189 16.15 13.89 11.99
N SER A 190 15.15 14.16 12.86
CA SER A 190 14.36 13.11 13.49
C SER A 190 13.61 12.31 12.41
N ASN A 191 13.85 11.00 12.38
CA ASN A 191 13.22 10.12 11.43
C ASN A 191 13.00 8.72 12.03
N THR A 192 12.32 7.86 11.28
CA THR A 192 12.21 6.43 11.56
C THR A 192 12.12 5.65 10.26
N HIS A 193 12.12 4.32 10.33
CA HIS A 193 12.05 3.49 9.15
C HIS A 193 10.98 2.39 9.22
N PHE A 194 10.58 1.91 8.04
CA PHE A 194 9.64 0.81 7.88
C PHE A 194 10.05 -0.12 6.73
N SER A 195 10.00 -1.43 6.99
CA SER A 195 10.16 -2.46 5.97
C SER A 195 9.22 -3.63 6.21
N GLY A 196 8.75 -4.25 5.12
CA GLY A 196 7.96 -5.48 5.19
C GLY A 196 8.81 -6.68 5.63
N LYS A 197 10.03 -6.79 5.10
CA LYS A 197 11.03 -7.81 5.49
C LYS A 197 11.87 -7.33 6.67
N VAL A 198 12.33 -8.29 7.47
CA VAL A 198 13.22 -8.05 8.62
C VAL A 198 14.60 -7.59 8.10
N PRO A 199 15.14 -6.45 8.57
CA PRO A 199 16.49 -6.02 8.23
C PRO A 199 17.56 -6.97 8.78
N ASP A 200 18.75 -6.96 8.18
CA ASP A 200 19.87 -7.81 8.62
C ASP A 200 20.29 -7.48 10.05
N GLY A 201 20.49 -8.51 10.86
CA GLY A 201 20.86 -8.38 12.28
C GLY A 201 19.70 -8.07 13.24
N TRP A 202 18.46 -7.98 12.74
CA TRP A 202 17.27 -7.77 13.58
C TRP A 202 16.53 -9.08 13.85
N ASP A 203 15.98 -9.22 15.06
CA ASP A 203 15.03 -10.29 15.34
C ASP A 203 13.61 -9.92 14.85
N ALA A 204 12.85 -10.93 14.44
CA ALA A 204 11.53 -10.74 13.84
C ALA A 204 10.50 -10.10 14.79
N ASN A 205 10.62 -10.31 16.10
CA ASN A 205 9.68 -9.78 17.08
C ASN A 205 9.96 -8.30 17.36
N SER A 206 11.22 -7.93 17.55
CA SER A 206 11.65 -6.54 17.70
C SER A 206 11.40 -5.76 16.43
N HIS A 207 11.66 -6.32 15.24
CA HIS A 207 11.29 -5.68 13.97
C HIS A 207 9.79 -5.41 13.89
N ARG A 208 8.95 -6.39 14.23
CA ARG A 208 7.50 -6.23 14.24
C ARG A 208 7.04 -5.14 15.22
N LYS A 209 7.64 -5.08 16.41
CA LYS A 209 7.34 -4.05 17.42
C LYS A 209 7.82 -2.67 16.95
N TYR A 210 9.02 -2.59 16.40
CA TYR A 210 9.62 -1.36 15.88
C TYR A 210 8.78 -0.80 14.73
N ARG A 211 8.53 -1.56 13.66
CA ARG A 211 7.77 -1.08 12.49
C ARG A 211 6.38 -0.58 12.88
N ARG A 212 5.71 -1.26 13.84
CA ARG A 212 4.40 -0.84 14.36
C ARG A 212 4.50 0.48 15.11
N ASN A 213 5.51 0.64 15.95
CA ASN A 213 5.76 1.89 16.66
C ASN A 213 6.12 3.04 15.69
N SER A 214 6.97 2.78 14.70
CA SER A 214 7.34 3.72 13.64
C SER A 214 6.12 4.25 12.90
N GLU A 215 5.24 3.35 12.46
CA GLU A 215 3.98 3.70 11.79
C GLU A 215 3.09 4.58 12.68
N ILE A 216 2.90 4.19 13.94
CA ILE A 216 2.07 4.95 14.89
C ILE A 216 2.65 6.36 15.12
N ARG A 217 3.96 6.48 15.38
CA ARG A 217 4.63 7.75 15.65
C ARG A 217 4.56 8.69 14.43
N PHE A 218 4.78 8.16 13.24
CA PHE A 218 4.69 8.92 12.00
C PHE A 218 3.25 9.38 11.72
N LYS A 219 2.25 8.47 11.81
CA LYS A 219 0.83 8.82 11.65
C LYS A 219 0.39 9.91 12.64
N LYS A 220 0.82 9.81 13.90
CA LYS A 220 0.54 10.77 14.98
C LYS A 220 1.35 12.09 14.93
N ASN A 221 2.13 12.35 13.88
CA ASN A 221 2.95 13.57 13.78
C ASN A 221 4.00 13.73 14.88
N GLN A 222 4.52 12.62 15.42
CA GLN A 222 5.59 12.64 16.42
C GLN A 222 6.98 12.59 15.77
N ILE A 223 7.05 12.15 14.52
CA ILE A 223 8.26 12.12 13.69
C ILE A 223 7.88 12.71 12.33
N PRO A 224 8.68 13.64 11.78
CA PRO A 224 8.36 14.29 10.51
C PRO A 224 8.70 13.41 9.30
N LEU A 225 9.65 12.48 9.41
CA LEU A 225 10.22 11.77 8.27
C LEU A 225 10.19 10.26 8.49
N LEU A 226 9.71 9.55 7.48
CA LEU A 226 9.77 8.10 7.45
C LEU A 226 10.49 7.61 6.19
N ILE A 227 11.44 6.71 6.39
CA ILE A 227 12.20 6.02 5.35
C ILE A 227 11.62 4.62 5.20
N ALA A 228 11.18 4.25 4.01
CA ALA A 228 10.51 2.97 3.84
C ALA A 228 10.81 2.31 2.51
N THR A 229 10.61 0.99 2.43
CA THR A 229 10.44 0.34 1.13
C THR A 229 8.98 0.49 0.67
N LYS A 230 8.68 0.07 -0.57
CA LYS A 230 7.31 0.03 -1.11
C LYS A 230 6.28 -0.68 -0.21
N ALA A 231 6.74 -1.53 0.71
CA ALA A 231 5.88 -2.17 1.69
C ALA A 231 5.13 -1.17 2.60
N PHE A 232 5.60 0.08 2.68
CA PHE A 232 4.90 1.16 3.36
C PHE A 232 4.12 1.99 2.33
N GLY A 233 2.83 1.72 2.17
CA GLY A 233 2.01 2.39 1.15
C GLY A 233 0.54 2.01 1.26
N MET A 234 0.27 0.73 1.47
CA MET A 234 -1.08 0.22 1.73
C MET A 234 -1.60 0.78 3.07
N GLY A 235 -2.56 1.72 3.02
CA GLY A 235 -3.32 2.17 4.20
C GLY A 235 -2.70 3.30 5.02
N ILE A 236 -1.87 4.17 4.42
CA ILE A 236 -1.47 5.43 5.07
C ILE A 236 -2.45 6.53 4.67
N ASP A 237 -3.46 6.73 5.51
CA ASP A 237 -4.27 7.94 5.45
C ASP A 237 -3.63 9.02 6.33
N LYS A 238 -2.84 9.89 5.70
CA LYS A 238 -2.15 11.00 6.36
C LYS A 238 -2.23 12.25 5.51
N ALA A 239 -3.16 13.13 5.84
CA ALA A 239 -3.42 14.36 5.08
C ALA A 239 -2.24 15.33 5.00
N ASN A 240 -1.21 15.21 5.87
CA ASN A 240 -0.08 16.13 5.93
C ASN A 240 1.25 15.63 5.33
N ILE A 241 1.21 14.68 4.40
CA ILE A 241 2.38 14.34 3.57
C ILE A 241 2.68 15.49 2.59
N ARG A 242 3.83 16.13 2.74
CA ARG A 242 4.25 17.31 1.96
C ARG A 242 5.25 17.00 0.87
N TYR A 243 5.99 15.91 1.00
CA TYR A 243 6.92 15.47 -0.04
C TYR A 243 7.15 13.96 0.02
N THR A 244 7.43 13.38 -1.14
CA THR A 244 7.91 12.00 -1.29
C THR A 244 9.20 12.03 -2.10
N ILE A 245 10.17 11.19 -1.73
CA ILE A 245 11.45 11.06 -2.45
C ILE A 245 11.65 9.59 -2.77
N HIS A 246 11.83 9.25 -4.04
CA HIS A 246 12.18 7.88 -4.45
C HIS A 246 13.69 7.78 -4.70
N LEU A 247 14.40 6.97 -3.91
CA LEU A 247 15.84 6.73 -4.03
C LEU A 247 16.15 5.67 -5.10
N GLY A 248 15.63 5.92 -6.30
CA GLY A 248 15.69 4.99 -7.42
C GLY A 248 14.43 5.10 -8.26
N ILE A 249 14.50 4.55 -9.47
CA ILE A 249 13.36 4.53 -10.38
C ILE A 249 12.37 3.47 -9.86
N PRO A 250 11.07 3.82 -9.67
CA PRO A 250 10.04 2.85 -9.39
C PRO A 250 9.97 1.77 -10.50
N PRO A 251 9.48 0.57 -10.21
CA PRO A 251 9.52 -0.57 -11.13
C PRO A 251 8.56 -0.37 -12.33
N SER A 252 7.54 0.46 -12.14
CA SER A 252 6.51 0.80 -13.11
C SER A 252 5.89 2.15 -12.73
N ILE A 253 5.10 2.70 -13.64
CA ILE A 253 4.35 3.94 -13.41
C ILE A 253 3.23 3.72 -12.38
N GLU A 254 2.59 2.55 -12.39
CA GLU A 254 1.53 2.18 -11.45
C GLU A 254 2.05 2.08 -10.02
N SER A 255 3.29 1.61 -9.83
CA SER A 255 3.94 1.59 -8.51
C SER A 255 4.45 2.97 -8.06
N PHE A 256 4.56 3.92 -8.98
CA PHE A 256 4.99 5.29 -8.67
C PHE A 256 3.81 6.16 -8.25
N TYR A 257 2.69 6.03 -8.97
CA TYR A 257 1.46 6.77 -8.73
C TYR A 257 0.75 6.26 -7.48
#